data_AF-A0A9E4F073-F1
#
_entry.id   AF-A0A9E4F073-F1
#
_cell.length_a   1.000
_cell.length_b   1.000
_cell.length_c   1.000
_cell.angle_alpha   90.00
_cell.angle_beta   90.00
_cell.angle_gamma   90.00
#
_symmetry.space_group_name_H-M   'P 1'
#
loop_
_entity.id
_entity.type
_entity.pdbx_description
1 polymer ?
#
loop_
_entity_poly.entity_id
_entity_poly.type
_entity_poly.pdbx_seq_one_letter_code
_entity_poly.pdbx_strand_id
1 'polypeptide(L)'
;MPKNAIALKIDGAPVDLNRGLPDDAEPEFILLDSEEGLEILRHSTAHLMAQAVQELYPGAQLTIGPPIENGFYYDIDVDVTFTPEDLKSIEARMKKLAKKKYAIERE
;
A
#
# COMPACT_ATOMS: atom_id res chain seq x y z
N MET A 1 -20.52 8.43 2.21
CA MET A 1 -19.40 7.68 1.62
C MET A 1 -19.69 6.19 1.69
N PRO A 2 -19.54 5.43 0.58
CA PRO A 2 -19.63 3.97 0.59
C PRO A 2 -18.66 3.35 1.59
N LYS A 3 -19.03 2.23 2.23
CA LYS A 3 -18.18 1.57 3.23
C LYS A 3 -16.89 0.98 2.65
N ASN A 4 -16.90 0.66 1.36
CA ASN A 4 -15.78 0.08 0.61
C ASN A 4 -15.07 1.10 -0.28
N ALA A 5 -15.36 2.40 -0.15
CA ALA A 5 -14.58 3.43 -0.83
C ALA A 5 -13.18 3.51 -0.20
N ILE A 6 -12.15 3.56 -1.05
CA ILE A 6 -10.75 3.64 -0.59
C ILE A 6 -10.00 4.87 -1.11
N ALA A 7 -10.51 5.49 -2.17
CA ALA A 7 -10.01 6.73 -2.75
C ALA A 7 -11.15 7.46 -3.47
N LEU A 8 -10.91 8.69 -3.87
CA LEU A 8 -11.74 9.42 -4.81
C LEU A 8 -11.01 9.52 -6.16
N LYS A 9 -11.76 9.84 -7.21
CA LYS A 9 -11.23 10.16 -8.53
C LYS A 9 -11.76 11.52 -8.95
N ILE A 10 -10.86 12.43 -9.33
CA ILE A 10 -11.19 13.78 -9.80
C ILE A 10 -10.40 14.02 -11.07
N ASP A 11 -11.07 14.46 -12.13
CA ASP A 11 -10.47 14.70 -13.46
C ASP A 11 -9.65 13.51 -13.98
N GLY A 12 -10.11 12.29 -13.67
CA GLY A 12 -9.46 11.05 -14.08
C GLY A 12 -8.31 10.59 -13.18
N ALA A 13 -7.94 11.34 -12.13
CA ALA A 13 -6.82 11.01 -11.25
C ALA A 13 -7.28 10.57 -9.85
N PRO A 14 -6.67 9.52 -9.27
CA PRO A 14 -6.98 9.08 -7.91
C PRO A 14 -6.44 10.08 -6.87
N VAL A 15 -7.26 10.40 -5.86
CA VAL A 15 -6.91 11.25 -4.72
C VAL A 15 -7.37 10.62 -3.40
N ASP A 16 -6.67 10.90 -2.31
CA ASP A 16 -6.99 10.34 -0.99
C ASP A 16 -8.34 10.82 -0.44
N LEU A 17 -9.03 9.94 0.30
CA LEU A 17 -10.31 10.25 0.96
C LEU A 17 -10.23 11.41 1.96
N ASN A 18 -9.03 11.66 2.51
CA ASN A 18 -8.80 12.69 3.52
C ASN A 18 -8.40 14.04 2.91
N ARG A 19 -8.28 14.13 1.58
CA ARG A 19 -7.90 15.36 0.90
C ARG A 19 -9.09 16.32 0.85
N GLY A 20 -8.85 17.58 1.21
CA GLY A 20 -9.83 18.65 0.99
C GLY A 20 -10.11 18.82 -0.50
N LEU A 21 -11.39 18.90 -0.87
CA LEU A 21 -11.82 19.07 -2.25
C LEU A 21 -12.19 20.52 -2.55
N PRO A 22 -11.96 21.00 -3.78
CA PRO A 22 -12.58 22.22 -4.28
C PRO A 22 -14.12 22.16 -4.18
N ASP A 23 -14.76 23.31 -4.00
CA ASP A 23 -16.22 23.41 -3.85
C ASP A 23 -17.00 22.93 -5.09
N ASP A 24 -16.36 22.99 -6.26
CA ASP A 24 -16.90 22.61 -7.57
C ASP A 24 -16.41 21.23 -8.05
N ALA A 25 -15.72 20.47 -7.19
CA ALA A 25 -15.26 19.14 -7.55
C ALA A 25 -16.43 18.14 -7.65
N GLU A 26 -16.40 17.32 -8.70
CA GLU A 26 -17.31 16.19 -8.91
C GLU A 26 -16.54 14.86 -8.73
N PRO A 27 -16.26 14.41 -7.49
CA PRO A 27 -15.48 13.21 -7.26
C PRO A 27 -16.29 11.93 -7.52
N GLU A 28 -15.65 10.95 -8.17
CA GLU A 28 -16.14 9.58 -8.22
C GLU A 28 -15.50 8.74 -7.10
N PHE A 29 -16.23 7.77 -6.54
CA PHE A 29 -15.65 6.87 -5.55
C PHE A 29 -14.89 5.73 -6.22
N ILE A 30 -13.63 5.54 -5.83
CA ILE A 30 -12.88 4.32 -6.15
C ILE A 30 -13.18 3.29 -5.07
N LEU A 31 -13.85 2.22 -5.46
CA LEU A 31 -14.24 1.13 -4.57
C LEU A 31 -13.16 0.05 -4.51
N LEU A 32 -13.01 -0.59 -3.36
CA LEU A 32 -12.00 -1.61 -3.08
C LEU A 32 -11.94 -2.76 -4.12
N ASP A 33 -13.09 -3.13 -4.66
CA ASP A 33 -13.29 -4.23 -5.62
C ASP A 33 -13.21 -3.80 -7.09
N SER A 34 -13.02 -2.51 -7.36
CA SER A 34 -12.70 -2.02 -8.70
C SER A 34 -11.24 -2.32 -9.08
N GLU A 35 -10.94 -2.33 -10.37
CA GLU A 35 -9.57 -2.52 -10.87
C GLU A 35 -8.58 -1.50 -10.30
N GLU A 36 -8.94 -0.21 -10.37
CA GLU A 36 -8.16 0.91 -9.79
C GLU A 36 -8.06 0.77 -8.26
N GLY A 37 -9.11 0.28 -7.61
CA GLY A 37 -9.11 0.03 -6.17
C GLY A 37 -8.15 -1.09 -5.75
N LEU A 38 -8.13 -2.20 -6.50
CA LEU A 38 -7.19 -3.30 -6.28
C LEU A 38 -5.74 -2.87 -6.52
N GLU A 39 -5.50 -2.00 -7.51
CA GLU A 39 -4.17 -1.42 -7.76
C GLU A 39 -3.69 -0.59 -6.56
N ILE A 40 -4.53 0.32 -6.04
CA ILE A 40 -4.22 1.13 -4.85
C ILE A 40 -3.97 0.23 -3.62
N LEU A 41 -4.78 -0.81 -3.44
CA LEU A 41 -4.61 -1.78 -2.35
C LEU A 41 -3.26 -2.51 -2.45
N ARG A 42 -2.91 -3.01 -3.64
CA ARG A 42 -1.65 -3.72 -3.89
C ARG A 42 -0.44 -2.82 -3.68
N HIS A 43 -0.51 -1.59 -4.16
CA HIS A 43 0.52 -0.57 -3.92
C HIS A 43 0.72 -0.32 -2.42
N SER A 44 -0.37 -0.15 -1.68
CA SER A 44 -0.32 0.06 -0.22
C SER A 44 0.23 -1.17 0.51
N THR A 45 -0.06 -2.36 0.00
CA THR A 45 0.46 -3.62 0.57
C THR A 45 1.97 -3.79 0.29
N ALA A 46 2.48 -3.30 -0.84
CA ALA A 46 3.91 -3.24 -1.12
C ALA A 46 4.64 -2.36 -0.09
N HIS A 47 4.11 -1.17 0.22
CA HIS A 47 4.64 -0.31 1.28
C HIS A 47 4.60 -0.98 2.66
N LEU A 48 3.52 -1.69 2.98
CA LEU A 48 3.41 -2.45 4.22
C LEU A 48 4.49 -3.55 4.33
N MET A 49 4.79 -4.22 3.22
CA MET A 49 5.87 -5.22 3.17
C MET A 49 7.23 -4.57 3.38
N ALA A 50 7.50 -3.46 2.69
CA ALA A 50 8.74 -2.70 2.86
C ALA A 50 8.94 -2.23 4.30
N GLN A 51 7.90 -1.69 4.95
CA GLN A 51 7.94 -1.31 6.36
C GLN A 51 8.25 -2.51 7.26
N ALA A 52 7.60 -3.66 7.01
CA ALA A 52 7.85 -4.89 7.77
C ALA A 52 9.30 -5.37 7.63
N VAL A 53 9.86 -5.30 6.42
CA VAL A 53 11.26 -5.65 6.17
C VAL A 53 12.20 -4.70 6.90
N GLN A 54 11.99 -3.38 6.83
CA GLN A 54 12.85 -2.42 7.52
C GLN A 54 12.86 -2.59 9.05
N GLU A 55 11.73 -3.00 9.64
CA GLU A 55 11.68 -3.28 11.08
C GLU A 55 12.36 -4.60 11.48
N LEU A 56 12.37 -5.60 10.60
CA LEU A 56 12.97 -6.92 10.86
C LEU A 56 14.47 -6.97 10.49
N TYR A 57 14.86 -6.23 9.46
CA TYR A 57 16.22 -6.18 8.91
C TYR A 57 16.69 -4.72 8.90
N PRO A 58 17.14 -4.20 10.06
CA PRO A 58 17.69 -2.85 10.14
C PRO A 58 18.86 -2.70 9.15
N GLY A 59 18.75 -1.73 8.23
CA GLY A 59 19.75 -1.51 7.17
C GLY A 59 19.27 -1.90 5.77
N ALA A 60 18.15 -2.62 5.64
CA ALA A 60 17.54 -2.89 4.33
C ALA A 60 17.22 -1.58 3.59
N GLN A 61 17.66 -1.47 2.34
CA GLN A 61 17.41 -0.32 1.47
C GLN A 61 16.30 -0.65 0.48
N LEU A 62 15.29 0.21 0.44
CA LEU A 62 14.16 0.07 -0.45
C LEU A 62 14.49 0.67 -1.81
N THR A 63 14.13 -0.03 -2.89
CA THR A 63 14.29 0.50 -4.25
C THR A 63 12.93 0.72 -4.90
N ILE A 64 12.36 -0.26 -5.60
CA ILE A 64 11.10 -0.13 -6.36
C ILE A 64 10.14 -1.22 -5.91
N GLY A 65 8.88 -0.84 -5.66
CA GLY A 65 7.82 -1.80 -5.31
C GLY A 65 6.49 -1.49 -5.98
N PRO A 66 6.31 -1.82 -7.27
CA PRO A 66 5.10 -1.49 -7.99
C PRO A 66 4.01 -2.53 -7.75
N PRO A 67 2.73 -2.13 -7.82
CA PRO A 67 1.65 -3.09 -8.04
C PRO A 67 1.78 -3.72 -9.43
N ILE A 68 1.29 -4.96 -9.57
CA ILE A 68 1.18 -5.68 -10.83
C ILE A 68 -0.21 -6.30 -10.95
N GLU A 69 -0.56 -6.82 -12.13
CA GLU A 69 -1.91 -7.34 -12.45
C GLU A 69 -2.47 -8.33 -11.41
N ASN A 70 -1.61 -9.16 -10.81
CA ASN A 70 -2.02 -10.20 -9.86
C ASN A 70 -1.32 -10.10 -8.50
N GLY A 71 -0.79 -8.92 -8.15
CA GLY A 71 -0.08 -8.75 -6.88
C GLY A 71 0.77 -7.50 -6.83
N PHE A 72 1.95 -7.62 -6.23
CA PHE A 72 2.99 -6.60 -6.16
C PHE A 72 4.32 -7.30 -5.92
N TYR A 73 5.42 -6.60 -6.14
CA TYR A 73 6.74 -7.02 -5.67
C TYR A 73 7.45 -5.83 -5.03
N TYR A 74 8.60 -6.07 -4.42
CA TYR A 74 9.49 -5.02 -3.94
C TYR A 74 10.93 -5.48 -4.05
N ASP A 75 11.75 -4.68 -4.72
CA ASP A 75 13.19 -4.87 -4.82
C ASP A 75 13.86 -4.23 -3.59
N ILE A 76 14.54 -5.05 -2.81
CA ILE A 76 15.15 -4.65 -1.53
C ILE A 76 16.61 -5.06 -1.53
N ASP A 77 17.49 -4.11 -1.26
CA ASP A 77 18.91 -4.37 -1.02
C ASP A 77 19.12 -4.67 0.46
N VAL A 78 19.67 -5.85 0.74
CA VAL A 78 19.86 -6.38 2.08
C VAL A 78 21.00 -7.40 2.09
N ASP A 79 21.78 -7.43 3.17
CA ASP A 79 22.97 -8.29 3.29
C ASP A 79 22.66 -9.80 3.38
N VAL A 80 21.38 -10.16 3.57
CA VAL A 80 20.95 -11.55 3.77
C VAL A 80 20.03 -12.03 2.65
N THR A 81 20.22 -13.27 2.21
CA THR A 81 19.27 -13.92 1.31
C THR A 81 18.04 -14.37 2.09
N PHE A 82 16.86 -13.89 1.71
CA PHE A 82 15.62 -14.35 2.34
C PHE A 82 15.37 -15.83 2.07
N THR A 83 15.09 -16.56 3.15
CA THR A 83 14.61 -17.94 3.13
C THR A 83 13.08 -17.97 3.18
N PRO A 84 12.44 -19.13 2.91
CA PRO A 84 11.00 -19.27 3.10
C PRO A 84 10.52 -18.99 4.55
N GLU A 85 11.39 -19.15 5.55
CA GLU A 85 11.06 -18.85 6.96
C GLU A 85 11.08 -17.34 7.24
N ASP A 86 11.99 -16.62 6.59
CA ASP A 86 12.02 -15.15 6.61
C ASP A 86 10.75 -14.57 6.00
N LEU A 87 10.31 -15.09 4.85
CA LEU A 87 9.06 -14.66 4.21
C LEU A 87 7.83 -14.84 5.12
N LYS A 88 7.76 -15.96 5.86
CA LYS A 88 6.69 -16.17 6.87
C LYS A 88 6.77 -15.14 8.00
N SER A 89 7.98 -14.78 8.41
CA SER A 89 8.21 -13.80 9.47
C SER A 89 7.83 -12.39 9.02
N ILE A 90 8.19 -12.01 7.79
CA ILE A 90 7.78 -10.76 7.13
C ILE A 90 6.25 -10.70 7.03
N GLU A 91 5.60 -11.74 6.51
CA GLU A 91 4.13 -11.79 6.40
C GLU A 91 3.44 -11.67 7.77
N ALA A 92 3.96 -12.37 8.79
CA ALA A 92 3.46 -12.26 10.14
C ALA A 92 3.63 -10.84 10.71
N ARG A 93 4.71 -10.14 10.35
CA ARG A 93 4.93 -8.75 10.74
C ARG A 93 3.98 -7.80 10.01
N MET A 94 3.80 -7.96 8.70
CA MET A 94 2.81 -7.20 7.90
C MET A 94 1.41 -7.31 8.53
N LYS A 95 0.97 -8.53 8.88
CA LYS A 95 -0.32 -8.76 9.55
C LYS A 95 -0.43 -8.04 10.89
N LYS A 96 0.66 -7.93 11.66
CA LYS A 96 0.68 -7.17 12.92
C LYS A 96 0.59 -5.66 12.66
N LEU A 97 1.33 -5.16 11.67
CA LEU A 97 1.32 -3.74 11.30
C LEU A 97 -0.05 -3.29 10.76
N ALA A 98 -0.67 -4.07 9.88
CA ALA A 98 -2.00 -3.78 9.35
C ALA A 98 -3.06 -3.64 10.46
N LYS A 99 -2.96 -4.44 11.52
CA LYS A 99 -3.88 -4.37 12.67
C LYS A 99 -3.75 -3.09 13.50
N LYS A 100 -2.61 -2.38 13.40
CA LYS A 100 -2.39 -1.13 14.14
C LYS A 100 -3.20 0.04 13.59
N LYS A 101 -3.69 -0.06 12.34
CA LYS A 101 -4.53 0.96 11.69
C LYS A 101 -3.91 2.37 11.75
N TYR A 102 -2.64 2.46 11.40
CA TYR A 102 -1.99 3.76 11.24
C TYR A 102 -2.73 4.57 10.17
N ALA A 103 -2.86 5.88 10.41
CA ALA A 103 -3.22 6.80 9.35
C ALA A 103 -2.07 6.82 8.33
N ILE A 104 -2.39 6.67 7.06
CA ILE A 104 -1.43 6.79 5.97
C ILE A 104 -1.61 8.18 5.38
N GLU A 105 -0.51 8.92 5.30
CA GLU A 105 -0.43 10.23 4.67
C GLU A 105 0.42 10.06 3.40
N ARG A 106 -0.12 10.48 2.26
CA ARG A 106 0.66 10.62 1.01
C ARG A 106 1.15 12.06 0.93
N GLU A 107 2.46 12.23 0.75
CA GLU A 107 3.09 13.53 0.42
C GLU A 107 2.90 13.89 -1.06
#